data_AF-A0A0F8BIG0-F1
#
_entry.id   AF-A0A0F8BIG0-F1
#
_cell.length_a   1.000
_cell.length_b   1.000
_cell.length_c   1.000
_cell.angle_alpha   90.00
_cell.angle_beta   90.00
_cell.angle_gamma   90.00
#
_symmetry.space_group_name_H-M   'P 1'
#
loop_
_entity.id
_entity.type
_entity.pdbx_description
1 polymer ?
#
loop_
_entity_poly.entity_id
_entity_poly.type
_entity_poly.pdbx_seq_one_letter_code
_entity_poly.pdbx_strand_id
1 'polypeptide(L)'
;MPKIHPEAKALIIKRLKTRSTAEMADTFTVSQRQVQRIRKRFEKTGDVFDKPRSGRPRKTTAQEDRLLAGRAPPGHLKSPCQPE
;
A
#
# COMPACT_ATOMS: atom_id res chain seq x y z
N MET A 1 4.59 11.37 7.66
CA MET A 1 3.87 10.53 8.66
C MET A 1 4.47 9.13 8.64
N PRO A 2 4.95 8.60 9.78
CA PRO A 2 5.49 7.25 9.84
C PRO A 2 4.43 6.21 9.44
N LYS A 3 4.82 5.24 8.62
CA LYS A 3 3.97 4.13 8.23
C LYS A 3 3.94 3.13 9.39
N ILE A 4 2.77 2.98 10.02
CA ILE A 4 2.57 2.01 11.08
C ILE A 4 2.47 0.62 10.45
N HIS A 5 3.28 -0.33 10.93
CA HIS A 5 3.23 -1.74 10.50
C HIS A 5 1.85 -2.33 10.83
N PRO A 6 1.27 -3.21 9.98
CA PRO A 6 -0.04 -3.81 10.23
C PRO A 6 -0.17 -4.49 11.60
N GLU A 7 0.92 -5.11 12.09
CA GLU A 7 0.97 -5.70 13.44
C GLU A 7 0.76 -4.67 14.55
N ALA A 8 1.41 -3.50 14.44
CA ALA A 8 1.23 -2.42 15.40
C ALA A 8 -0.21 -1.87 15.38
N LYS A 9 -0.83 -1.79 14.20
CA LYS A 9 -2.26 -1.42 14.09
C LYS A 9 -3.17 -2.43 14.80
N ALA A 10 -2.88 -3.74 14.70
CA ALA A 10 -3.65 -4.79 15.36
C ALA A 10 -3.49 -4.71 16.89
N LEU A 11 -2.28 -4.44 17.38
CA LEU A 11 -2.01 -4.22 18.80
C LEU A 11 -2.75 -3.00 19.35
N ILE A 12 -2.80 -1.90 18.59
CA ILE A 12 -3.58 -0.71 18.95
C ILE A 12 -5.06 -1.07 19.13
N ILE A 13 -5.67 -1.78 18.19
CA ILE A 13 -7.09 -2.18 18.27
C ILE A 13 -7.35 -3.10 19.46
N LYS A 14 -6.45 -4.07 19.71
CA LYS A 14 -6.57 -4.99 20.84
C LYS A 14 -6.52 -4.24 22.17
N ARG A 15 -5.60 -3.28 22.31
CA ARG A 15 -5.40 -2.49 23.54
C ARG A 15 -6.44 -1.38 23.72
N LEU A 16 -7.03 -0.85 22.65
CA LEU A 16 -8.12 0.14 22.72
C LEU A 16 -9.40 -0.38 23.41
N LYS A 17 -9.52 -1.69 23.63
CA LYS A 17 -10.63 -2.26 24.43
C LYS A 17 -10.52 -1.91 25.92
N THR A 18 -9.31 -1.70 26.43
CA THR A 18 -9.03 -1.49 27.85
C THR A 18 -8.37 -0.16 28.15
N ARG A 19 -7.71 0.45 27.15
CA ARG A 19 -6.89 1.65 27.29
C ARG A 19 -7.46 2.82 26.48
N SER A 20 -7.13 4.03 26.91
CA SER A 20 -7.54 5.26 26.22
C SER A 20 -6.79 5.48 24.89
N THR A 21 -7.36 6.29 23.99
CA THR A 21 -6.71 6.66 22.72
C THR A 21 -5.46 7.51 22.90
N ALA A 22 -5.37 8.27 24.01
CA ALA A 22 -4.22 9.10 24.33
C ALA A 22 -3.01 8.23 24.70
N GLU A 23 -3.19 7.26 25.60
CA GLU A 23 -2.12 6.32 25.95
C GLU A 23 -1.59 5.53 24.75
N MET A 24 -2.46 5.18 23.79
CA MET A 24 -2.04 4.50 22.56
C MET A 24 -1.28 5.42 21.61
N ALA A 25 -1.61 6.70 21.58
CA ALA A 25 -0.85 7.68 20.81
C ALA A 25 0.59 7.79 21.34
N ASP A 26 0.73 7.88 22.66
CA ASP A 26 2.04 8.01 23.32
C ASP A 26 2.88 6.73 23.16
N THR A 27 2.26 5.57 23.39
CA THR A 27 2.95 4.25 23.31
C THR A 27 3.49 3.96 21.92
N PHE A 28 2.75 4.32 20.87
CA PHE A 28 3.13 4.03 19.48
C PHE A 28 3.76 5.25 18.78
N THR A 29 3.98 6.35 19.50
CA THR A 29 4.54 7.61 18.99
C THR A 29 3.79 8.12 17.75
N VAL A 30 2.46 8.00 17.78
CA VAL A 30 1.56 8.36 16.67
C VAL A 30 0.54 9.37 17.13
N SER A 31 0.00 10.17 16.21
CA SER A 31 -1.05 11.12 16.59
C SER A 31 -2.32 10.40 17.06
N GLN A 32 -3.02 10.97 18.04
CA GLN A 32 -4.35 10.48 18.48
C GLN A 32 -5.34 10.36 17.31
N ARG A 33 -5.27 11.28 16.34
CA ARG A 33 -6.07 11.25 15.11
C ARG A 33 -5.82 9.99 14.28
N GLN A 34 -4.59 9.49 14.26
CA GLN A 34 -4.23 8.26 13.55
C GLN A 34 -4.80 7.03 14.26
N VAL A 35 -4.74 6.99 15.60
CA VAL A 35 -5.37 5.93 16.42
C VAL A 35 -6.89 5.90 16.19
N GLN A 36 -7.55 7.05 16.21
CA GLN A 36 -8.99 7.15 15.93
C GLN A 36 -9.35 6.69 14.50
N ARG A 37 -8.53 7.02 13.50
CA ARG A 37 -8.73 6.57 12.12
C ARG A 37 -8.61 5.04 12.01
N ILE A 38 -7.66 4.43 12.70
CA ILE A 38 -7.49 2.97 12.72
C ILE A 38 -8.73 2.32 13.33
N ARG A 39 -9.20 2.80 14.50
CA ARG A 39 -10.41 2.31 15.14
C ARG A 39 -11.63 2.41 14.22
N LYS A 40 -11.90 3.57 13.65
CA LYS A 40 -13.05 3.78 12.74
C LYS A 40 -12.99 2.88 11.50
N ARG A 41 -11.80 2.66 10.93
CA ARG A 41 -11.63 1.74 9.80
C ARG A 41 -11.91 0.29 10.21
N PHE A 42 -11.40 -0.11 11.36
CA PHE A 42 -11.65 -1.45 11.89
C PHE A 42 -13.14 -1.68 12.16
N GLU A 43 -13.84 -0.72 12.77
CA GLU A 43 -15.29 -0.81 12.97
C GLU A 43 -16.07 -0.91 11.65
N LYS A 44 -15.58 -0.26 10.57
CA LYS A 44 -16.25 -0.28 9.26
C LYS A 44 -15.96 -1.53 8.42
N THR A 45 -14.73 -2.03 8.44
CA THR A 45 -14.26 -3.07 7.50
C THR A 45 -13.94 -4.38 8.20
N GLY A 46 -13.71 -4.38 9.52
CA GLY A 46 -13.23 -5.52 10.28
C GLY A 46 -11.75 -5.85 10.02
N ASP A 47 -11.07 -5.05 9.22
CA ASP A 47 -9.70 -5.31 8.78
C ASP A 47 -8.74 -4.18 9.19
N VAL A 48 -7.51 -4.58 9.46
CA VAL A 48 -6.38 -3.77 9.89
C VAL A 48 -5.41 -3.51 8.74
N PHE A 49 -5.44 -4.35 7.71
CA PHE A 49 -4.59 -4.23 6.54
C PHE A 49 -5.03 -3.06 5.64
N ASP A 50 -4.04 -2.41 5.02
CA ASP A 50 -4.34 -1.39 4.03
C ASP A 50 -4.85 -2.09 2.77
N LYS A 51 -6.08 -1.76 2.37
CA LYS A 51 -6.68 -2.28 1.15
C LYS A 51 -5.77 -1.94 -0.05
N PRO A 52 -5.50 -2.90 -0.95
CA PRO A 52 -4.71 -2.62 -2.15
C PRO A 52 -5.37 -1.44 -2.88
N ARG A 53 -4.58 -0.41 -3.14
CA ARG A 53 -5.07 0.74 -3.90
C ARG A 53 -5.22 0.29 -5.33
N SER A 54 -6.44 0.34 -5.87
CA SER A 54 -6.60 0.32 -7.32
C SER A 54 -5.85 1.55 -7.85
N GLY A 55 -4.86 1.29 -8.70
CA GLY A 55 -4.17 2.37 -9.40
C GLY A 55 -5.12 3.10 -10.34
N ARG A 56 -4.59 4.08 -11.07
CA ARG A 56 -5.34 4.68 -12.19
C ARG A 56 -5.69 3.56 -13.18
N PRO A 57 -6.96 3.40 -13.58
CA PRO A 57 -7.31 2.45 -14.61
C PRO A 57 -6.49 2.74 -15.87
N ARG A 58 -5.98 1.69 -16.51
CA ARG A 58 -5.24 1.84 -17.77
C ARG A 58 -6.18 2.38 -18.83
N LYS A 59 -5.68 3.34 -19.63
CA LYS A 59 -6.42 3.84 -20.79
C LYS A 59 -6.41 2.82 -21.93
N THR A 60 -5.33 2.04 -22.03
CA THR A 60 -5.12 1.05 -23.08
C THR A 60 -5.60 -0.32 -22.63
N THR A 61 -6.14 -1.07 -23.58
CA THR A 61 -6.43 -2.49 -23.41
C THR A 61 -5.16 -3.33 -23.58
N ALA A 62 -5.16 -4.56 -23.08
CA ALA A 62 -4.02 -5.47 -23.24
C ALA A 62 -3.70 -5.78 -24.73
N GLN A 63 -4.71 -5.70 -25.61
CA GLN A 63 -4.53 -5.87 -27.05
C GLN A 63 -3.88 -4.64 -27.68
N GLU A 64 -4.31 -3.44 -27.31
CA GLU A 64 -3.69 -2.19 -27.76
C GLU A 64 -2.22 -2.09 -27.31
N ASP A 65 -1.92 -2.47 -26.06
CA ASP A 65 -0.53 -2.53 -25.56
C ASP A 65 0.33 -3.49 -26.40
N ARG A 66 -0.21 -4.65 -26.81
CA ARG A 66 0.51 -5.61 -27.68
C ARG A 66 0.73 -5.05 -29.08
N LEU A 67 -0.26 -4.35 -29.64
CA LEU A 67 -0.15 -3.72 -30.96
C LEU A 67 0.87 -2.57 -30.93
N LEU A 68 0.93 -1.79 -29.85
CA LEU A 68 1.94 -0.74 -29.65
C LEU A 68 3.34 -1.33 -29.43
N ALA A 69 3.46 -2.38 -28.61
CA ALA A 69 4.74 -3.06 -28.35
C ALA A 69 5.29 -3.76 -29.60
N GLY A 70 4.42 -4.38 -30.40
CA GLY A 70 4.78 -4.98 -31.69
C GLY A 70 5.10 -3.96 -32.79
N ARG A 71 4.84 -2.66 -32.55
CA ARG A 71 5.14 -1.56 -33.47
C ARG A 71 6.45 -0.85 -33.17
N ALA A 72 7.25 -1.37 -32.23
CA ALA A 72 8.59 -0.83 -31.97
C ALA A 72 9.37 -0.78 -33.30
N PRO A 73 9.87 0.40 -33.73
CA PRO A 73 10.74 0.46 -34.90
C PRO A 73 11.99 -0.39 -34.62
N PRO A 74 12.54 -1.11 -35.63
CA PRO A 74 13.76 -1.88 -35.47
C PRO A 74 14.92 -0.91 -35.23
N GLY A 75 15.27 -0.70 -33.97
CA GLY A 75 16.30 0.27 -33.58
C GLY A 75 16.84 -0.03 -32.21
N HIS A 76 17.97 -0.76 -32.21
CA HIS A 76 18.85 -1.04 -31.07
C HIS A 76 18.55 -2.31 -30.26
N LEU A 77 18.55 -3.46 -30.96
CA LEU A 77 19.18 -4.63 -30.35
C LEU A 77 20.68 -4.31 -30.21
N LYS A 78 21.13 -4.00 -28.99
CA LYS A 78 22.56 -4.11 -28.67
C LYS A 78 22.90 -5.60 -28.64
N SER A 79 23.78 -6.00 -29.55
CA SER A 79 24.34 -7.35 -29.66
C SER A 79 24.89 -7.80 -28.29
N PRO A 80 24.64 -9.04 -27.84
CA PRO A 80 25.35 -9.57 -26.68
C PRO A 80 26.81 -9.80 -27.09
N CYS A 81 27.74 -9.04 -26.50
CA CYS A 81 29.16 -9.38 -26.46
C CYS A 81 29.31 -10.80 -25.91
N GLN A 82 29.82 -11.72 -26.74
CA GLN A 82 30.32 -13.00 -26.26
C GLN A 82 31.73 -12.76 -25.70
N PRO A 83 32.07 -13.26 -24.50
CA PRO A 83 33.45 -13.26 -24.03
C PRO A 83 34.27 -14.32 -24.78
N GLU A 84 35.54 -13.99 -25.02
CA GLU A 84 36.54 -14.84 -25.68
C GLU A 84 36.93 -16.09 -24.87
#